data_AF-A0A010IGH7-F1
#
_entry.id   AF-A0A010IGH7-F1
#
_cell.length_a   1.000
_cell.length_b   1.000
_cell.length_c   1.000
_cell.angle_alpha   90.00
_cell.angle_beta   90.00
_cell.angle_gamma   90.00
#
_symmetry.space_group_name_H-M   'P 1'
#
loop_
_entity.id
_entity.type
_entity.pdbx_description
1 polymer ?
#
loop_
_entity_poly.entity_id
_entity_poly.type
_entity_poly.pdbx_seq_one_letter_code
_entity_poly.pdbx_strand_id
1 'polypeptide(L)'
;MSMVDLGYMQTMAGSSKNIHKKKIINEMPKWMRPSGEFGIGLHSAFLLTKDLPAEMQSIRFNTYSYFTHDSLDVEMYSPLGGKQGFCFITRNIGQTKKVGTNTRFYIRCNFDLEEIEGGKDLNLMDIEVFEKKWAEYQKEKIYKEILENAPIYTVGFIKELIPDVIWDKEKQVAFYLKSKTNNDEGRYAFLFKGQKVEINDHRGYGLYSYSYFDYMVDIYGVNAKEVLNISRDYWNLDFECQHSDYLKELFEKHISQTKNFETDLLKLTYGADYNIDFELSKEWENQRVNGYEILDILNKDGFYILEISSDSEDYQTKRDNIVKLFNNYIILEKKQYIEELMLYALDNFCVMQRYNIYTLKFTKSENYYPETVGLKFYSKSIEPDDKYSDLVWEKETPYYPNEEENIFESLWLSLRKQPTYNLEVTDVYREYLSQNNDKLGLLKKFDKLFFKYKEYWDDLAILSPYQVVNNEIQILDLDKLSAYLANRKNDLMNVNEYKRLYENLIIEIDKFKETPQ
;
A
#
# COMPACT_ATOMS: atom_id res chain seq x y z
N MET A 1 -20.14 -16.79 29.20
CA MET A 1 -20.79 -15.52 29.56
C MET A 1 -21.65 -15.74 30.80
N SER A 2 -21.55 -14.87 31.80
CA SER A 2 -22.32 -14.92 33.06
C SER A 2 -23.60 -14.08 32.96
N MET A 3 -24.47 -14.19 33.97
CA MET A 3 -25.67 -13.34 34.08
C MET A 3 -25.33 -11.84 34.17
N VAL A 4 -24.20 -11.48 34.79
CA VAL A 4 -23.72 -10.10 34.90
C VAL A 4 -23.31 -9.56 33.54
N ASP A 5 -22.62 -10.36 32.73
CA ASP A 5 -22.19 -9.95 31.38
C ASP A 5 -23.38 -9.63 30.48
N LEU A 6 -24.45 -10.43 30.57
CA LEU A 6 -25.68 -10.21 29.82
C LEU A 6 -26.36 -8.89 30.14
N GLY A 7 -26.35 -8.46 31.40
CA GLY A 7 -26.91 -7.16 31.79
C GLY A 7 -26.26 -6.00 31.04
N TYR A 8 -24.96 -6.08 30.75
CA TYR A 8 -24.26 -5.09 29.94
C TYR A 8 -24.47 -5.27 28.43
N MET A 9 -24.82 -6.47 27.96
CA MET A 9 -25.05 -6.75 26.53
C MET A 9 -26.43 -6.31 26.04
N GLN A 10 -27.41 -6.18 26.94
CA GLN A 10 -28.75 -5.66 26.63
C GLN A 10 -28.76 -4.21 26.15
N THR A 11 -27.70 -3.46 26.43
CA THR A 11 -27.58 -2.05 26.03
C THR A 11 -26.53 -1.89 24.95
N MET A 12 -26.84 -1.08 23.94
CA MET A 12 -25.86 -0.73 22.90
C MET A 12 -24.60 -0.12 23.52
N ALA A 13 -23.44 -0.63 23.10
CA ALA A 13 -22.13 -0.28 23.67
C ALA A 13 -22.00 -0.51 25.19
N GLY A 14 -22.95 -1.21 25.84
CA GLY A 14 -22.98 -1.39 27.29
C GLY A 14 -21.80 -2.17 27.85
N SER A 15 -21.18 -3.05 27.05
CA SER A 15 -19.95 -3.76 27.45
C SER A 15 -18.81 -2.82 27.80
N SER A 16 -18.75 -1.62 27.19
CA SER A 16 -17.78 -0.58 27.54
C SER A 16 -17.99 -0.01 28.95
N LYS A 17 -19.17 -0.17 29.55
CA LYS A 17 -19.48 0.30 30.91
C LYS A 17 -19.20 -0.75 31.99
N ASN A 18 -18.83 -1.98 31.61
CA ASN A 18 -18.49 -3.04 32.55
C ASN A 18 -17.09 -2.82 33.15
N ILE A 19 -17.05 -2.19 34.33
CA ILE A 19 -15.81 -1.82 35.04
C ILE A 19 -14.97 -3.06 35.39
N HIS A 20 -15.62 -4.16 35.80
CA HIS A 20 -14.93 -5.41 36.15
C HIS A 20 -14.20 -6.01 34.94
N LYS A 21 -14.89 -6.10 33.80
CA LYS A 21 -14.28 -6.52 32.53
C LYS A 21 -13.12 -5.61 32.14
N LYS A 22 -13.31 -4.29 32.24
CA LYS A 22 -12.25 -3.31 31.92
C LYS A 22 -11.02 -3.47 32.80
N LYS A 23 -11.21 -3.73 34.10
CA LYS A 23 -10.10 -3.99 35.02
C LYS A 23 -9.27 -5.20 34.56
N ILE A 24 -9.93 -6.32 34.26
CA ILE A 24 -9.27 -7.54 33.75
C ILE A 24 -8.50 -7.22 32.45
N ILE A 25 -9.14 -6.53 31.50
CA ILE A 25 -8.49 -6.17 30.23
C ILE A 25 -7.28 -5.24 30.44
N ASN A 26 -7.37 -4.29 31.38
CA ASN A 26 -6.28 -3.38 31.66
C ASN A 26 -5.08 -4.09 32.34
N GLU A 27 -5.34 -5.14 33.12
CA GLU A 27 -4.31 -6.00 33.72
C GLU A 27 -3.67 -6.96 32.70
N MET A 28 -4.34 -7.25 31.58
CA MET A 28 -3.75 -8.05 30.49
C MET A 28 -2.59 -7.30 29.82
N PRO A 29 -1.52 -8.01 29.42
CA PRO A 29 -0.53 -7.49 28.48
C PRO A 29 -1.24 -6.94 27.25
N LYS A 30 -0.83 -5.76 26.77
CA LYS A 30 -1.43 -5.09 25.60
C LYS A 30 -1.66 -6.03 24.41
N TRP A 31 -0.70 -6.91 24.14
CA TRP A 31 -0.78 -7.89 23.05
C TRP A 31 -1.89 -8.94 23.21
N MET A 32 -2.30 -9.26 24.45
CA MET A 32 -3.42 -10.17 24.73
C MET A 32 -4.77 -9.47 24.82
N ARG A 33 -4.80 -8.12 24.84
CA ARG A 33 -6.05 -7.40 25.02
C ARG A 33 -6.97 -7.63 23.82
N PRO A 34 -8.27 -7.92 24.03
CA PRO A 34 -9.20 -8.13 22.93
C PRO A 34 -9.32 -6.88 22.06
N SER A 35 -9.55 -7.05 20.76
CA SER A 35 -9.73 -5.96 19.78
C SER A 35 -11.10 -5.23 19.91
N GLY A 36 -11.99 -5.70 20.79
CA GLY A 36 -13.34 -5.20 20.97
C GLY A 36 -13.44 -3.89 21.77
N GLU A 37 -13.21 -2.74 21.12
CA GLU A 37 -13.29 -1.41 21.76
C GLU A 37 -14.71 -0.80 21.86
N PHE A 38 -15.54 -0.93 20.81
CA PHE A 38 -16.80 -0.17 20.71
C PHE A 38 -18.02 -0.83 21.38
N GLY A 39 -17.97 -2.14 21.66
CA GLY A 39 -19.09 -2.85 22.28
C GLY A 39 -20.37 -2.97 21.42
N ILE A 40 -20.27 -2.71 20.11
CA ILE A 40 -21.37 -2.79 19.15
C ILE A 40 -21.37 -4.08 18.32
N GLY A 41 -20.32 -4.90 18.39
CA GLY A 41 -20.13 -6.05 17.49
C GLY A 41 -21.24 -7.10 17.56
N LEU A 42 -21.98 -7.19 18.66
CA LEU A 42 -23.17 -8.04 18.70
C LEU A 42 -24.39 -7.38 18.05
N HIS A 43 -24.53 -6.07 18.26
CA HIS A 43 -25.66 -5.31 17.75
C HIS A 43 -25.59 -5.14 16.22
N SER A 44 -24.38 -5.18 15.63
CA SER A 44 -24.22 -5.16 14.17
C SER A 44 -24.85 -6.38 13.50
N ALA A 45 -24.93 -7.54 14.17
CA ALA A 45 -25.62 -8.71 13.61
C ALA A 45 -27.13 -8.45 13.36
N PHE A 46 -27.75 -7.49 14.06
CA PHE A 46 -29.14 -7.12 13.75
C PHE A 46 -29.29 -6.45 12.38
N LEU A 47 -28.25 -5.83 11.82
CA LEU A 47 -28.27 -5.29 10.46
C LEU A 47 -28.51 -6.40 9.43
N LEU A 48 -27.97 -7.60 9.68
CA LEU A 48 -28.15 -8.78 8.82
C LEU A 48 -29.56 -9.36 8.85
N THR A 49 -30.34 -9.00 9.88
CA THR A 49 -31.72 -9.46 10.08
C THR A 49 -32.77 -8.42 9.71
N LYS A 50 -32.37 -7.18 9.36
CA LYS A 50 -33.27 -6.02 9.25
C LYS A 50 -34.45 -6.24 8.31
N ASP A 51 -34.22 -6.94 7.20
CA ASP A 51 -35.22 -7.14 6.14
C ASP A 51 -35.91 -8.51 6.22
N LEU A 52 -35.72 -9.26 7.31
CA LEU A 52 -36.36 -10.57 7.53
C LEU A 52 -37.74 -10.42 8.20
N PRO A 53 -38.61 -11.44 8.15
CA PRO A 53 -39.84 -11.47 8.93
C PRO A 53 -39.58 -11.23 10.43
N ALA A 54 -40.52 -10.58 11.13
CA ALA A 54 -40.34 -10.10 12.51
C ALA A 54 -39.92 -11.21 13.51
N GLU A 55 -40.39 -12.43 13.28
CA GLU A 55 -40.05 -13.64 14.04
C GLU A 55 -38.60 -14.11 13.84
N MET A 56 -37.99 -13.77 12.71
CA MET A 56 -36.59 -14.09 12.36
C MET A 56 -35.63 -12.95 12.72
N GLN A 57 -36.13 -11.79 13.15
CA GLN A 57 -35.31 -10.66 13.61
C GLN A 57 -34.82 -10.83 15.05
N SER A 58 -34.14 -11.95 15.32
CA SER A 58 -33.61 -12.27 16.64
C SER A 58 -32.23 -12.93 16.58
N ILE A 59 -31.49 -12.80 17.69
CA ILE A 59 -30.24 -13.50 17.93
C ILE A 59 -30.43 -14.36 19.19
N ARG A 60 -30.11 -15.65 19.09
CA ARG A 60 -30.14 -16.60 20.21
C ARG A 60 -28.75 -17.00 20.66
N PHE A 61 -28.55 -17.11 21.97
CA PHE A 61 -27.31 -17.56 22.59
C PHE A 61 -27.57 -18.73 23.53
N ASN A 62 -26.79 -19.80 23.38
CA ASN A 62 -26.64 -20.79 24.43
C ASN A 62 -25.24 -20.65 25.02
N THR A 63 -25.12 -20.22 26.28
CA THR A 63 -23.84 -20.00 26.93
C THR A 63 -23.68 -20.86 28.18
N TYR A 64 -22.45 -21.34 28.39
CA TYR A 64 -22.01 -21.92 29.64
C TYR A 64 -20.75 -21.22 30.13
N SER A 65 -20.82 -20.60 31.30
CA SER A 65 -19.72 -19.84 31.89
C SER A 65 -18.74 -20.74 32.62
N TYR A 66 -17.44 -20.62 32.32
CA TYR A 66 -16.39 -21.33 33.05
C TYR A 66 -16.32 -20.94 34.53
N PHE A 67 -16.40 -19.64 34.82
CA PHE A 67 -16.17 -19.11 36.18
C PHE A 67 -17.37 -19.24 37.11
N THR A 68 -18.58 -19.07 36.55
CA THR A 68 -19.82 -19.02 37.35
C THR A 68 -20.67 -20.27 37.23
N HIS A 69 -20.33 -21.16 36.28
CA HIS A 69 -21.13 -22.34 35.91
C HIS A 69 -22.59 -22.03 35.51
N ASP A 70 -22.90 -20.76 35.22
CA ASP A 70 -24.19 -20.35 34.67
C ASP A 70 -24.39 -20.98 33.29
N SER A 71 -25.50 -21.71 33.12
CA SER A 71 -26.02 -22.09 31.81
C SER A 71 -27.23 -21.24 31.48
N LEU A 72 -27.13 -20.45 30.42
CA LEU A 72 -28.17 -19.49 30.01
C LEU A 72 -28.56 -19.75 28.56
N ASP A 73 -29.85 -19.72 28.31
CA ASP A 73 -30.45 -19.61 26.97
C ASP A 73 -31.05 -18.21 26.84
N VAL A 74 -30.60 -17.47 25.85
CA VAL A 74 -30.91 -16.05 25.69
C VAL A 74 -31.44 -15.80 24.30
N GLU A 75 -32.57 -15.12 24.19
CA GLU A 75 -33.14 -14.67 22.92
C GLU A 75 -33.27 -13.15 22.94
N MET A 76 -32.60 -12.46 22.02
CA MET A 76 -32.66 -11.01 21.87
C MET A 76 -33.26 -10.64 20.52
N TYR A 77 -34.28 -9.79 20.55
CA TYR A 77 -34.90 -9.28 19.33
C TYR A 77 -34.24 -7.98 18.86
N SER A 78 -34.34 -7.71 17.56
CA SER A 78 -33.82 -6.48 16.98
C SER A 78 -34.46 -5.25 17.61
N PRO A 79 -33.68 -4.23 18.02
CA PRO A 79 -34.19 -2.92 18.42
C PRO A 79 -34.91 -2.19 17.28
N LEU A 80 -34.59 -2.56 16.03
CA LEU A 80 -35.18 -1.98 14.81
C LEU A 80 -36.45 -2.73 14.36
N GLY A 81 -36.77 -3.86 15.00
CA GLY A 81 -37.90 -4.72 14.65
C GLY A 81 -39.15 -4.46 15.48
N GLY A 82 -40.25 -5.13 15.13
CA GLY A 82 -41.56 -4.98 15.78
C GLY A 82 -41.59 -5.35 17.28
N LYS A 83 -40.59 -6.08 17.78
CA LYS A 83 -40.44 -6.47 19.20
C LYS A 83 -39.48 -5.57 19.99
N GLN A 84 -39.08 -4.41 19.45
CA GLN A 84 -38.46 -3.29 20.19
C GLN A 84 -37.29 -3.66 21.13
N GLY A 85 -36.47 -4.64 20.78
CA GLY A 85 -35.29 -5.00 21.58
C GLY A 85 -35.56 -5.88 22.81
N PHE A 86 -36.70 -6.56 22.93
CA PHE A 86 -36.95 -7.48 24.05
C PHE A 86 -35.87 -8.57 24.16
N CYS A 87 -35.50 -8.89 25.40
CA CYS A 87 -34.50 -9.90 25.75
C CYS A 87 -35.11 -10.92 26.72
N PHE A 88 -35.17 -12.19 26.31
CA PHE A 88 -35.63 -13.30 27.14
C PHE A 88 -34.43 -14.10 27.62
N ILE A 89 -34.37 -14.39 28.92
CA ILE A 89 -33.24 -15.09 29.54
C ILE A 89 -33.78 -16.25 30.37
N THR A 90 -33.38 -17.46 30.02
CA THR A 90 -33.76 -18.69 30.71
C THR A 90 -32.52 -19.34 31.32
N ARG A 91 -32.54 -19.61 32.62
CA ARG A 91 -31.48 -20.36 33.30
C ARG A 91 -31.74 -21.85 33.17
N ASN A 92 -30.81 -22.56 32.55
CA ASN A 92 -30.89 -24.01 32.43
C ASN A 92 -30.33 -24.67 33.70
N ILE A 93 -31.08 -25.59 34.30
CA ILE A 93 -30.69 -26.34 35.50
C ILE A 93 -30.43 -27.80 35.09
N GLY A 94 -29.31 -28.38 35.53
CA GLY A 94 -29.19 -29.84 35.62
C GLY A 94 -28.24 -30.56 34.67
N GLN A 95 -27.44 -29.90 33.82
CA GLN A 95 -26.38 -30.57 33.05
C GLN A 95 -25.12 -29.72 32.88
N THR A 96 -23.95 -30.34 33.11
CA THR A 96 -22.65 -29.79 32.74
C THR A 96 -22.55 -29.72 31.22
N LYS A 97 -22.37 -28.51 30.69
CA LYS A 97 -22.21 -28.26 29.25
C LYS A 97 -20.77 -27.90 28.92
N LYS A 98 -20.41 -28.01 27.64
CA LYS A 98 -19.14 -27.48 27.13
C LYS A 98 -19.08 -25.97 27.37
N VAL A 99 -17.99 -25.51 27.96
CA VAL A 99 -17.70 -24.09 28.16
C VAL A 99 -17.68 -23.36 26.83
N GLY A 100 -18.33 -22.20 26.77
CA GLY A 100 -18.38 -21.36 25.58
C GLY A 100 -19.76 -20.76 25.34
N THR A 101 -19.95 -20.25 24.12
CA THR A 101 -21.21 -19.66 23.67
C THR A 101 -21.49 -20.13 22.24
N ASN A 102 -22.70 -20.63 22.01
CA ASN A 102 -23.24 -20.90 20.68
C ASN A 102 -24.19 -19.75 20.33
N THR A 103 -23.94 -19.08 19.21
CA THR A 103 -24.76 -17.96 18.72
C THR A 103 -25.49 -18.40 17.45
N ARG A 104 -26.78 -18.08 17.34
CA ARG A 104 -27.61 -18.37 16.17
C ARG A 104 -28.40 -17.12 15.79
N PHE A 105 -28.46 -16.83 14.51
CA PHE A 105 -29.27 -15.76 13.93
C PHE A 105 -29.59 -16.12 12.49
N TYR A 106 -30.56 -15.43 11.93
CA TYR A 106 -30.97 -15.59 10.54
C TYR A 106 -30.29 -14.54 9.67
N ILE A 107 -29.94 -14.91 8.44
CA ILE A 107 -29.45 -13.97 7.43
C ILE A 107 -30.26 -14.17 6.17
N ARG A 108 -30.42 -13.09 5.40
CA ARG A 108 -30.96 -13.19 4.05
C ARG A 108 -29.86 -13.71 3.13
N CYS A 109 -30.11 -14.84 2.48
CA CYS A 109 -29.29 -15.30 1.36
C CYS A 109 -30.06 -15.03 0.06
N ASN A 110 -29.46 -14.32 -0.88
CA ASN A 110 -29.98 -14.26 -2.24
C ASN A 110 -29.50 -15.52 -2.96
N PHE A 111 -30.37 -16.20 -3.69
CA PHE A 111 -30.01 -17.39 -4.44
C PHE A 111 -29.30 -17.01 -5.74
N ASP A 112 -28.14 -17.61 -6.00
CA ASP A 112 -27.49 -17.57 -7.31
C ASP A 112 -27.41 -19.00 -7.88
N LEU A 113 -28.19 -19.25 -8.93
CA LEU A 113 -28.29 -20.56 -9.57
C LEU A 113 -27.07 -20.85 -10.47
N GLU A 114 -26.39 -19.81 -10.95
CA GLU A 114 -25.28 -19.95 -11.91
C GLU A 114 -23.99 -20.42 -11.21
N GLU A 115 -23.76 -19.98 -9.96
CA GLU A 115 -22.55 -20.31 -9.19
C GLU A 115 -22.45 -21.80 -8.79
N ILE A 116 -23.56 -22.54 -8.63
CA ILE A 116 -23.52 -23.95 -8.18
C ILE A 116 -23.34 -24.95 -9.33
N GLU A 117 -24.00 -24.71 -10.47
CA GLU A 117 -24.21 -25.77 -11.49
C GLU A 117 -23.41 -25.57 -12.78
N GLY A 118 -22.63 -24.48 -12.88
CA GLY A 118 -21.68 -24.27 -13.99
C GLY A 118 -22.33 -24.33 -15.39
N GLY A 119 -23.61 -23.92 -15.49
CA GLY A 119 -24.35 -23.86 -16.75
C GLY A 119 -25.04 -25.15 -17.23
N LYS A 120 -25.33 -26.13 -16.36
CA LYS A 120 -26.13 -27.31 -16.75
C LYS A 120 -27.65 -27.09 -16.64
N ASP A 121 -28.41 -27.85 -17.45
CA ASP A 121 -29.86 -27.78 -17.64
C ASP A 121 -30.64 -27.78 -16.31
N LEU A 122 -31.23 -26.62 -15.97
CA LEU A 122 -31.91 -26.30 -14.72
C LEU A 122 -33.24 -27.04 -14.48
N ASN A 123 -33.72 -27.84 -15.44
CA ASN A 123 -35.10 -28.32 -15.49
C ASN A 123 -35.43 -29.55 -14.61
N LEU A 124 -34.50 -30.04 -13.78
CA LEU A 124 -34.68 -31.28 -13.02
C LEU A 124 -34.19 -31.24 -11.56
N MET A 125 -34.12 -30.05 -10.94
CA MET A 125 -33.65 -29.98 -9.55
C MET A 125 -34.79 -30.09 -8.52
N ASP A 126 -34.61 -31.05 -7.62
CA ASP A 126 -35.29 -31.09 -6.32
C ASP A 126 -34.83 -29.89 -5.49
N ILE A 127 -35.78 -29.02 -5.15
CA ILE A 127 -35.54 -27.77 -4.41
C ILE A 127 -34.86 -28.06 -3.07
N GLU A 128 -35.19 -29.16 -2.38
CA GLU A 128 -34.58 -29.49 -1.09
C GLU A 128 -33.08 -29.85 -1.25
N VAL A 129 -32.74 -30.56 -2.32
CA VAL A 129 -31.35 -30.91 -2.64
C VAL A 129 -30.55 -29.67 -3.02
N PHE A 130 -31.14 -28.76 -3.78
CA PHE A 130 -30.53 -27.48 -4.14
C PHE A 130 -30.30 -26.59 -2.91
N GLU A 131 -31.32 -26.38 -2.07
CA GLU A 131 -31.20 -25.56 -0.86
C GLU A 131 -30.09 -26.06 0.06
N LYS A 132 -29.94 -27.39 0.18
CA LYS A 132 -28.85 -27.99 0.94
C LYS A 132 -27.48 -27.69 0.34
N LYS A 133 -27.31 -27.87 -0.98
CA LYS A 133 -26.05 -27.55 -1.68
C LYS A 133 -25.71 -26.06 -1.58
N TRP A 134 -26.70 -25.18 -1.72
CA TRP A 134 -26.51 -23.74 -1.60
C TRP A 134 -26.12 -23.34 -0.18
N ALA A 135 -26.76 -23.91 0.84
CA ALA A 135 -26.39 -23.70 2.23
C ALA A 135 -24.96 -24.17 2.52
N GLU A 136 -24.54 -25.30 1.94
CA GLU A 136 -23.16 -25.79 2.02
C GLU A 136 -22.18 -24.81 1.34
N TYR A 137 -22.46 -24.37 0.11
CA TYR A 137 -21.66 -23.39 -0.62
C TYR A 137 -21.54 -22.05 0.15
N GLN A 138 -22.65 -21.47 0.61
CA GLN A 138 -22.65 -20.21 1.36
C GLN A 138 -21.89 -20.36 2.68
N LYS A 139 -22.04 -21.50 3.36
CA LYS A 139 -21.27 -21.81 4.57
C LYS A 139 -19.78 -21.88 4.28
N GLU A 140 -19.36 -22.53 3.19
CA GLU A 140 -17.96 -22.60 2.78
C GLU A 140 -17.40 -21.23 2.42
N LYS A 141 -18.17 -20.41 1.68
CA LYS A 141 -17.81 -19.03 1.35
C LYS A 141 -17.61 -18.18 2.59
N ILE A 142 -18.60 -18.16 3.50
CA ILE A 142 -18.51 -17.44 4.77
C ILE A 142 -17.35 -17.96 5.61
N TYR A 143 -17.14 -19.29 5.64
CA TYR A 143 -16.04 -19.88 6.38
C TYR A 143 -14.68 -19.45 5.81
N LYS A 144 -14.53 -19.42 4.48
CA LYS A 144 -13.33 -18.95 3.80
C LYS A 144 -13.08 -17.47 4.10
N GLU A 145 -14.08 -16.60 3.95
CA GLU A 145 -13.98 -15.17 4.28
C GLU A 145 -13.62 -14.95 5.75
N ILE A 146 -14.24 -15.69 6.68
CA ILE A 146 -13.92 -15.60 8.11
C ILE A 146 -12.50 -16.11 8.39
N LEU A 147 -12.05 -17.18 7.74
CA LEU A 147 -10.69 -17.70 7.93
C LEU A 147 -9.62 -16.77 7.37
N GLU A 148 -9.86 -16.18 6.20
CA GLU A 148 -8.96 -15.17 5.60
C GLU A 148 -8.80 -13.95 6.51
N ASN A 149 -9.86 -13.60 7.24
CA ASN A 149 -9.89 -12.48 8.18
C ASN A 149 -9.83 -12.90 9.66
N ALA A 150 -9.52 -14.17 9.95
CA ALA A 150 -9.46 -14.66 11.32
C ALA A 150 -8.30 -13.97 12.04
N PRO A 151 -8.35 -13.80 13.38
CA PRO A 151 -7.27 -13.24 14.20
C PRO A 151 -6.01 -14.14 14.27
N ILE A 152 -5.91 -15.12 13.37
CA ILE A 152 -4.74 -15.97 13.16
C ILE A 152 -4.56 -16.03 11.65
N TYR A 153 -3.86 -15.04 11.08
CA TYR A 153 -3.51 -15.02 9.67
C TYR A 153 -2.53 -16.16 9.39
N THR A 154 -3.06 -17.24 8.83
CA THR A 154 -2.28 -18.42 8.42
C THR A 154 -2.02 -18.46 6.93
N VAL A 155 -2.59 -17.52 6.16
CA VAL A 155 -2.45 -17.46 4.70
C VAL A 155 -1.03 -17.03 4.36
N GLY A 156 -0.25 -17.95 3.78
CA GLY A 156 1.15 -17.72 3.41
C GLY A 156 2.18 -17.84 4.56
N PHE A 157 1.74 -17.79 5.83
CA PHE A 157 2.60 -17.95 7.02
C PHE A 157 2.54 -19.38 7.59
N ILE A 158 3.14 -20.31 6.87
CA ILE A 158 3.35 -21.71 7.29
C ILE A 158 4.34 -21.79 8.47
N LYS A 159 4.31 -22.90 9.24
CA LYS A 159 5.12 -23.08 10.46
C LYS A 159 6.62 -22.86 10.24
N GLU A 160 7.12 -23.09 9.03
CA GLU A 160 8.52 -22.88 8.66
C GLU A 160 8.97 -21.42 8.77
N LEU A 161 8.05 -20.43 8.76
CA LEU A 161 8.39 -19.00 8.80
C LEU A 161 8.46 -18.40 10.20
N ILE A 162 7.92 -19.09 11.21
CA ILE A 162 7.93 -18.65 12.61
C ILE A 162 9.35 -18.31 13.11
N PRO A 163 10.41 -19.07 12.76
CA PRO A 163 11.78 -18.74 13.18
C PRO A 163 12.29 -17.39 12.65
N ASP A 164 11.75 -16.90 11.53
CA ASP A 164 12.17 -15.67 10.87
C ASP A 164 11.39 -14.44 11.35
N VAL A 165 10.32 -14.63 12.13
CA VAL A 165 9.51 -13.53 12.68
C VAL A 165 10.25 -12.88 13.86
N ILE A 166 10.48 -11.59 13.75
CA ILE A 166 11.11 -10.78 14.78
C ILE A 166 10.03 -10.13 15.64
N TRP A 167 10.17 -10.24 16.95
CA TRP A 167 9.29 -9.57 17.92
C TRP A 167 9.92 -8.28 18.43
N ASP A 168 9.37 -7.13 18.03
CA ASP A 168 9.71 -5.85 18.63
C ASP A 168 8.96 -5.69 19.97
N LYS A 169 9.70 -5.76 21.07
CA LYS A 169 9.13 -5.68 22.42
C LYS A 169 8.56 -4.30 22.78
N GLU A 170 9.11 -3.23 22.22
CA GLU A 170 8.76 -1.85 22.56
C GLU A 170 7.46 -1.44 21.88
N LYS A 171 7.39 -1.65 20.57
CA LYS A 171 6.20 -1.43 19.75
C LYS A 171 5.15 -2.53 19.93
N GLN A 172 5.55 -3.70 20.43
CA GLN A 172 4.75 -4.92 20.50
C GLN A 172 4.19 -5.27 19.12
N VAL A 173 5.12 -5.57 18.23
CA VAL A 173 4.85 -5.93 16.85
C VAL A 173 5.61 -7.19 16.51
N ALA A 174 4.94 -8.11 15.85
CA ALA A 174 5.59 -9.22 15.17
C ALA A 174 5.79 -8.80 13.72
N PHE A 175 7.02 -8.84 13.22
CA PHE A 175 7.27 -8.51 11.82
C PHE A 175 8.23 -9.50 11.17
N TYR A 176 8.10 -9.59 9.86
CA TYR A 176 8.89 -10.41 8.97
C TYR A 176 9.25 -9.55 7.77
N LEU A 177 10.50 -9.60 7.35
CA LEU A 177 10.97 -8.97 6.12
C LEU A 177 12.12 -9.80 5.57
N LYS A 178 11.98 -10.28 4.33
CA LYS A 178 13.01 -11.07 3.63
C LYS A 178 13.04 -10.78 2.15
N SER A 179 14.21 -10.86 1.53
CA SER A 179 14.31 -10.77 0.08
C SER A 179 13.57 -11.94 -0.56
N LYS A 180 12.82 -11.65 -1.62
CA LYS A 180 12.05 -12.63 -2.36
C LYS A 180 12.98 -13.33 -3.34
N THR A 181 13.38 -14.57 -3.05
CA THR A 181 14.38 -15.29 -3.86
C THR A 181 13.76 -16.13 -5.00
N ASN A 182 12.44 -16.29 -5.00
CA ASN A 182 11.70 -17.12 -5.96
C ASN A 182 10.53 -16.34 -6.58
N ASN A 183 10.02 -16.81 -7.72
CA ASN A 183 8.91 -16.20 -8.45
C ASN A 183 7.51 -16.57 -7.90
N ASP A 184 7.41 -16.98 -6.64
CA ASP A 184 6.12 -17.31 -6.03
C ASP A 184 5.29 -16.03 -5.81
N GLU A 185 3.98 -16.15 -5.54
CA GLU A 185 3.19 -15.00 -5.10
C GLU A 185 3.83 -14.40 -3.85
N GLY A 186 4.14 -13.10 -3.93
CA GLY A 186 4.81 -12.42 -2.83
C GLY A 186 3.88 -12.23 -1.64
N ARG A 187 4.49 -12.16 -0.46
CA ARG A 187 3.76 -12.13 0.82
C ARG A 187 3.83 -10.73 1.39
N TYR A 188 2.70 -10.03 1.36
CA TYR A 188 2.61 -8.63 1.78
C TYR A 188 1.38 -8.46 2.66
N ALA A 189 1.59 -8.22 3.95
CA ALA A 189 0.46 -8.04 4.86
C ALA A 189 0.77 -7.10 6.01
N PHE A 190 -0.09 -6.10 6.20
CA PHE A 190 -0.27 -5.46 7.49
C PHE A 190 -1.45 -6.12 8.20
N LEU A 191 -1.22 -6.52 9.44
CA LEU A 191 -2.15 -7.26 10.26
C LEU A 191 -2.40 -6.52 11.58
N PHE A 192 -3.61 -6.67 12.11
CA PHE A 192 -3.95 -6.23 13.44
C PHE A 192 -4.33 -7.42 14.31
N LYS A 193 -3.43 -7.82 15.22
CA LYS A 193 -3.62 -8.97 16.11
C LYS A 193 -3.98 -10.24 15.36
N GLY A 194 -3.22 -10.49 14.30
CA GLY A 194 -3.36 -11.63 13.41
C GLY A 194 -4.52 -11.55 12.44
N GLN A 195 -5.28 -10.45 12.37
CA GLN A 195 -6.32 -10.26 11.34
C GLN A 195 -5.75 -9.45 10.17
N LYS A 196 -5.96 -9.89 8.92
CA LYS A 196 -5.67 -9.09 7.74
C LYS A 196 -6.59 -7.86 7.70
N VAL A 197 -6.00 -6.70 7.43
CA VAL A 197 -6.72 -5.44 7.33
C VAL A 197 -6.39 -4.81 5.98
N GLU A 198 -7.42 -4.50 5.22
CA GLU A 198 -7.34 -3.96 3.88
C GLU A 198 -7.00 -2.45 3.88
N ILE A 199 -6.56 -1.96 2.72
CA ILE A 199 -6.12 -0.58 2.48
C ILE A 199 -7.32 0.19 1.88
N ASN A 200 -7.61 1.41 2.35
CA ASN A 200 -8.70 2.22 1.80
C ASN A 200 -8.28 3.01 0.56
N ASP A 201 -7.08 3.58 0.56
CA ASP A 201 -6.55 4.41 -0.53
C ASP A 201 -5.18 3.92 -0.99
N HIS A 202 -5.21 3.06 -2.00
CA HIS A 202 -4.00 2.59 -2.68
C HIS A 202 -3.10 3.72 -3.22
N ARG A 203 -3.61 4.94 -3.41
CA ARG A 203 -2.85 6.09 -3.94
C ARG A 203 -2.07 6.85 -2.86
N GLY A 204 -2.42 6.65 -1.58
CA GLY A 204 -1.69 7.18 -0.44
C GLY A 204 -0.78 6.13 0.23
N TYR A 205 -0.79 4.90 -0.28
CA TYR A 205 -0.12 3.78 0.34
C TYR A 205 1.39 3.82 0.06
N GLY A 206 2.18 4.27 1.02
CA GLY A 206 3.62 4.55 0.85
C GLY A 206 4.52 3.33 0.61
N LEU A 207 3.98 2.14 0.41
CA LEU A 207 4.73 0.93 0.06
C LEU A 207 4.47 0.60 -1.41
N TYR A 208 5.14 1.36 -2.29
CA TYR A 208 5.13 1.11 -3.72
C TYR A 208 6.33 0.22 -4.09
N SER A 209 6.11 -0.74 -4.97
CA SER A 209 7.13 -1.73 -5.40
C SER A 209 7.51 -2.74 -4.31
N TYR A 210 7.00 -3.97 -4.46
CA TYR A 210 7.20 -5.09 -3.55
C TYR A 210 7.79 -6.32 -4.25
N SER A 211 8.29 -6.16 -5.49
CA SER A 211 8.73 -7.28 -6.32
C SER A 211 9.91 -8.04 -5.72
N TYR A 212 10.71 -7.41 -4.86
CA TYR A 212 12.01 -7.96 -4.42
C TYR A 212 12.09 -8.39 -2.94
N PHE A 213 11.06 -8.14 -2.14
CA PHE A 213 11.06 -8.50 -0.72
C PHE A 213 9.65 -8.83 -0.25
N ASP A 214 9.51 -9.87 0.58
CA ASP A 214 8.28 -10.21 1.28
C ASP A 214 8.26 -9.52 2.65
N TYR A 215 7.07 -9.07 3.09
CA TYR A 215 6.90 -8.49 4.41
C TYR A 215 5.59 -8.89 5.10
N MET A 216 5.65 -8.95 6.43
CA MET A 216 4.46 -8.95 7.29
C MET A 216 4.71 -8.09 8.50
N VAL A 217 3.73 -7.28 8.86
CA VAL A 217 3.75 -6.46 10.08
C VAL A 217 2.45 -6.69 10.82
N ASP A 218 2.51 -7.32 12.00
CA ASP A 218 1.35 -7.62 12.83
C ASP A 218 1.39 -6.85 14.15
N ILE A 219 0.39 -6.00 14.34
CA ILE A 219 0.40 -4.95 15.36
C ILE A 219 -0.42 -5.38 16.57
N TYR A 220 0.23 -5.38 17.74
CA TYR A 220 -0.38 -5.77 19.01
C TYR A 220 -0.39 -4.66 20.07
N GLY A 221 0.50 -3.66 19.95
CA GLY A 221 0.77 -2.64 20.99
C GLY A 221 -0.18 -1.44 21.06
N VAL A 222 -1.05 -1.29 20.05
CA VAL A 222 -1.94 -0.13 19.88
C VAL A 222 -3.42 -0.51 20.04
N ASN A 223 -4.28 0.48 20.29
CA ASN A 223 -5.72 0.23 20.37
C ASN A 223 -6.35 0.23 18.98
N ALA A 224 -7.36 -0.62 18.76
CA ALA A 224 -8.04 -0.72 17.47
C ALA A 224 -8.57 0.63 16.94
N LYS A 225 -9.10 1.50 17.82
CA LYS A 225 -9.62 2.82 17.43
C LYS A 225 -8.54 3.80 16.93
N GLU A 226 -7.28 3.55 17.25
CA GLU A 226 -6.16 4.42 16.89
C GLU A 226 -5.65 4.12 15.49
N VAL A 227 -5.91 2.91 14.97
CA VAL A 227 -5.34 2.44 13.69
C VAL A 227 -6.37 1.85 12.72
N LEU A 228 -7.54 1.43 13.18
CA LEU A 228 -8.60 0.85 12.34
C LEU A 228 -9.78 1.80 12.17
N ASN A 229 -10.48 1.64 11.06
CA ASN A 229 -11.78 2.26 10.84
C ASN A 229 -12.89 1.60 11.69
N ILE A 230 -14.14 2.08 11.54
CA ILE A 230 -15.28 1.57 12.31
C ILE A 230 -15.62 0.10 11.96
N SER A 231 -15.49 -0.30 10.69
CA SER A 231 -15.77 -1.68 10.25
C SER A 231 -14.68 -2.65 10.69
N ARG A 232 -13.45 -2.15 10.86
CA ARG A 232 -12.21 -2.86 11.21
C ARG A 232 -11.62 -3.70 10.09
N ASP A 233 -12.28 -3.71 8.95
CA ASP A 233 -11.78 -4.37 7.75
C ASP A 233 -10.72 -3.52 7.07
N TYR A 234 -10.68 -2.23 7.39
CA TYR A 234 -9.69 -1.30 6.85
C TYR A 234 -8.98 -0.53 7.95
N TRP A 235 -7.76 -0.08 7.64
CA TRP A 235 -7.01 0.89 8.44
C TRP A 235 -7.78 2.22 8.50
N ASN A 236 -7.41 3.10 9.43
CA ASN A 236 -7.76 4.50 9.27
C ASN A 236 -6.72 5.15 8.33
N LEU A 237 -7.14 6.20 7.61
CA LEU A 237 -6.30 6.82 6.57
C LEU A 237 -4.98 7.36 7.15
N ASP A 238 -5.03 7.98 8.34
CA ASP A 238 -3.84 8.55 8.98
C ASP A 238 -2.76 7.49 9.27
N PHE A 239 -3.16 6.32 9.76
CA PHE A 239 -2.22 5.23 10.04
C PHE A 239 -1.79 4.50 8.77
N GLU A 240 -2.70 4.31 7.82
CA GLU A 240 -2.44 3.67 6.53
C GLU A 240 -1.30 4.34 5.77
N CYS A 241 -1.28 5.68 5.72
CA CYS A 241 -0.21 6.46 5.10
C CYS A 241 1.14 6.32 5.82
N GLN A 242 1.17 5.87 7.08
CA GLN A 242 2.39 5.69 7.89
C GLN A 242 2.99 4.29 7.80
N HIS A 243 2.38 3.35 7.07
CA HIS A 243 2.88 1.96 7.01
C HIS A 243 4.33 1.85 6.52
N SER A 244 4.70 2.69 5.54
CA SER A 244 6.06 2.72 5.00
C SER A 244 7.10 3.14 6.04
N ASP A 245 6.83 4.27 6.72
CA ASP A 245 7.65 4.75 7.83
C ASP A 245 7.71 3.71 8.96
N TYR A 246 6.60 3.05 9.24
CA TYR A 246 6.53 2.00 10.25
C TYR A 246 7.46 0.82 9.94
N LEU A 247 7.46 0.34 8.69
CA LEU A 247 8.33 -0.73 8.22
C LEU A 247 9.80 -0.28 8.18
N LYS A 248 10.07 0.95 7.73
CA LYS A 248 11.41 1.58 7.76
C LYS A 248 11.99 1.59 9.17
N GLU A 249 11.24 2.04 10.17
CA GLU A 249 11.71 2.06 11.56
C GLU A 249 12.02 0.65 12.10
N LEU A 250 11.23 -0.36 11.72
CA LEU A 250 11.50 -1.76 12.10
C LEU A 250 12.75 -2.30 11.40
N PHE A 251 12.93 -1.99 10.11
CA PHE A 251 14.12 -2.35 9.34
C PHE A 251 15.38 -1.75 9.95
N GLU A 252 15.38 -0.45 10.23
CA GLU A 252 16.50 0.27 10.82
C GLU A 252 16.91 -0.35 12.17
N LYS A 253 15.93 -0.64 13.02
CA LYS A 253 16.17 -1.15 14.37
C LYS A 253 16.72 -2.58 14.39
N HIS A 254 16.27 -3.45 13.49
CA HIS A 254 16.53 -4.90 13.62
C HIS A 254 17.36 -5.49 12.48
N ILE A 255 17.37 -4.89 11.30
CA ILE A 255 17.98 -5.47 10.09
C ILE A 255 19.21 -4.67 9.63
N SER A 256 19.16 -3.34 9.66
CA SER A 256 20.22 -2.47 9.10
C SER A 256 21.63 -2.77 9.60
N GLN A 257 21.76 -3.19 10.87
CA GLN A 257 23.04 -3.45 11.53
C GLN A 257 23.53 -4.90 11.39
N THR A 258 22.67 -5.82 10.94
CA THR A 258 23.01 -7.24 10.78
C THR A 258 23.86 -7.43 9.53
N LYS A 259 24.94 -8.21 9.59
CA LYS A 259 25.88 -8.40 8.48
C LYS A 259 25.92 -9.86 8.02
N ASN A 260 25.17 -10.16 6.98
CA ASN A 260 25.21 -11.41 6.24
C ASN A 260 24.63 -11.19 4.83
N PHE A 261 24.83 -12.14 3.93
CA PHE A 261 24.32 -12.02 2.56
C PHE A 261 22.81 -11.74 2.45
N GLU A 262 21.95 -12.44 3.20
CA GLU A 262 20.49 -12.24 3.12
C GLU A 262 20.08 -10.81 3.48
N THR A 263 20.66 -10.27 4.54
CA THR A 263 20.41 -8.89 4.98
C THR A 263 21.06 -7.86 4.07
N ASP A 264 22.19 -8.16 3.44
CA ASP A 264 22.80 -7.29 2.44
C ASP A 264 21.94 -7.16 1.19
N LEU A 265 21.33 -8.26 0.74
CA LEU A 265 20.40 -8.23 -0.37
C LEU A 265 19.17 -7.38 -0.04
N LEU A 266 18.62 -7.52 1.17
CA LEU A 266 17.55 -6.64 1.66
C LEU A 266 17.97 -5.18 1.75
N LYS A 267 19.18 -4.87 2.23
CA LYS A 267 19.67 -3.49 2.28
C LYS A 267 19.80 -2.88 0.90
N LEU A 268 20.32 -3.64 -0.07
CA LEU A 268 20.48 -3.17 -1.44
C LEU A 268 19.16 -3.08 -2.20
N THR A 269 18.12 -3.81 -1.82
CA THR A 269 16.81 -3.81 -2.52
C THR A 269 15.73 -3.00 -1.81
N TYR A 270 15.70 -2.99 -0.49
CA TYR A 270 14.77 -2.20 0.33
C TYR A 270 15.47 -0.98 0.92
N GLY A 271 16.61 -1.17 1.60
CA GLY A 271 17.29 -0.06 2.27
C GLY A 271 17.67 1.09 1.33
N ALA A 272 18.17 0.78 0.13
CA ALA A 272 18.54 1.74 -0.88
C ALA A 272 17.34 2.57 -1.37
N ASP A 273 16.24 1.91 -1.72
CA ASP A 273 15.01 2.55 -2.22
C ASP A 273 14.39 3.52 -1.20
N TYR A 274 14.56 3.24 0.10
CA TYR A 274 14.03 4.05 1.20
C TYR A 274 15.08 4.98 1.85
N ASN A 275 16.24 5.17 1.22
CA ASN A 275 17.35 6.00 1.70
C ASN A 275 17.70 5.73 3.17
N ILE A 276 17.90 4.45 3.50
CA ILE A 276 18.29 4.00 4.84
C ILE A 276 19.81 3.85 4.88
N ASP A 277 20.45 4.37 5.93
CA ASP A 277 21.89 4.16 6.14
C ASP A 277 22.17 2.72 6.61
N PHE A 278 23.10 2.05 5.93
CA PHE A 278 23.54 0.71 6.29
C PHE A 278 24.97 0.40 5.83
N GLU A 279 25.56 -0.65 6.40
CA GLU A 279 26.83 -1.21 5.95
C GLU A 279 26.63 -2.63 5.42
N LEU A 280 27.28 -2.95 4.30
CA LEU A 280 27.27 -4.30 3.72
C LEU A 280 28.32 -5.19 4.37
N SER A 281 28.07 -6.49 4.39
CA SER A 281 29.07 -7.50 4.71
C SER A 281 29.98 -7.77 3.50
N LYS A 282 31.14 -8.39 3.73
CA LYS A 282 32.01 -8.88 2.66
C LYS A 282 31.43 -10.06 1.90
N GLU A 283 30.36 -10.69 2.41
CA GLU A 283 29.75 -11.86 1.77
C GLU A 283 29.05 -11.48 0.47
N TRP A 284 28.54 -10.25 0.36
CA TRP A 284 27.95 -9.69 -0.87
C TRP A 284 28.91 -9.79 -2.07
N GLU A 285 30.16 -9.37 -1.88
CA GLU A 285 31.18 -9.34 -2.94
C GLU A 285 31.54 -10.75 -3.45
N ASN A 286 31.36 -11.78 -2.62
CA ASN A 286 31.69 -13.17 -2.97
C ASN A 286 30.54 -13.91 -3.70
N GLN A 287 29.37 -13.27 -3.85
CA GLN A 287 28.25 -13.88 -4.55
C GLN A 287 28.47 -13.88 -6.06
N ARG A 288 27.69 -14.72 -6.75
CA ARG A 288 27.80 -14.89 -8.19
C ARG A 288 26.54 -14.49 -8.93
N VAL A 289 26.71 -13.82 -10.06
CA VAL A 289 25.66 -13.52 -11.03
C VAL A 289 26.17 -13.85 -12.43
N ASN A 290 25.38 -14.60 -13.20
CA ASN A 290 25.75 -15.07 -14.55
C ASN A 290 27.11 -15.83 -14.60
N GLY A 291 27.49 -16.46 -13.48
CA GLY A 291 28.75 -17.22 -13.34
C GLY A 291 29.97 -16.39 -12.90
N TYR A 292 29.86 -15.07 -12.80
CA TYR A 292 30.92 -14.17 -12.36
C TYR A 292 30.75 -13.80 -10.88
N GLU A 293 31.85 -13.71 -10.13
CA GLU A 293 31.81 -13.14 -8.78
C GLU A 293 31.58 -11.63 -8.85
N ILE A 294 30.77 -11.10 -7.93
CA ILE A 294 30.48 -9.65 -7.88
C ILE A 294 31.76 -8.85 -7.72
N LEU A 295 32.69 -9.30 -6.88
CA LEU A 295 34.00 -8.67 -6.74
C LEU A 295 34.74 -8.56 -8.08
N ASP A 296 34.70 -9.60 -8.90
CA ASP A 296 35.35 -9.61 -10.21
C ASP A 296 34.69 -8.63 -11.18
N ILE A 297 33.36 -8.50 -11.14
CA ILE A 297 32.59 -7.52 -11.93
C ILE A 297 32.98 -6.10 -11.51
N LEU A 298 32.95 -5.80 -10.20
CA LEU A 298 33.23 -4.48 -9.63
C LEU A 298 34.70 -4.04 -9.79
N ASN A 299 35.60 -4.99 -10.04
CA ASN A 299 37.02 -4.74 -10.33
C ASN A 299 37.31 -4.48 -11.82
N LYS A 300 36.32 -4.62 -12.71
CA LYS A 300 36.49 -4.23 -14.13
C LYS A 300 36.38 -2.73 -14.31
N ASP A 301 36.98 -2.24 -15.41
CA ASP A 301 36.85 -0.83 -15.82
C ASP A 301 35.39 -0.46 -16.16
N GLY A 302 34.61 -1.43 -16.63
CA GLY A 302 33.17 -1.33 -16.77
C GLY A 302 32.50 -2.66 -17.10
N PHE A 303 31.17 -2.68 -17.09
CA PHE A 303 30.35 -3.85 -17.44
C PHE A 303 28.99 -3.41 -17.96
N TYR A 304 28.30 -4.30 -18.69
CA TYR A 304 26.96 -4.07 -19.18
C TYR A 304 25.91 -4.86 -18.39
N ILE A 305 24.72 -4.29 -18.24
CA ILE A 305 23.51 -5.01 -17.83
C ILE A 305 22.49 -4.93 -18.98
N LEU A 306 21.96 -6.08 -19.36
CA LEU A 306 20.95 -6.24 -20.39
C LEU A 306 19.54 -6.19 -19.77
N GLU A 307 18.74 -5.22 -20.18
CA GLU A 307 17.38 -4.93 -19.70
C GLU A 307 16.34 -5.05 -20.83
N ILE A 308 16.37 -6.15 -21.57
CA ILE A 308 15.38 -6.42 -22.64
C ILE A 308 14.23 -7.24 -22.06
N SER A 309 12.99 -6.80 -22.31
CA SER A 309 11.81 -7.59 -21.92
C SER A 309 11.76 -8.92 -22.68
N SER A 310 11.69 -10.03 -21.92
CA SER A 310 11.52 -11.39 -22.44
C SER A 310 10.20 -11.61 -23.18
N ASP A 311 9.24 -10.71 -23.01
CA ASP A 311 7.88 -10.85 -23.53
C ASP A 311 7.74 -10.32 -24.97
N SER A 312 8.82 -9.78 -25.54
CA SER A 312 8.85 -9.32 -26.93
C SER A 312 9.01 -10.49 -27.91
N GLU A 313 8.21 -10.53 -28.98
CA GLU A 313 8.26 -11.58 -30.02
C GLU A 313 9.65 -11.70 -30.68
N ASP A 314 10.44 -10.64 -30.65
CA ASP A 314 11.78 -10.55 -31.21
C ASP A 314 12.91 -10.57 -30.17
N TYR A 315 12.62 -10.90 -28.90
CA TYR A 315 13.57 -10.90 -27.78
C TYR A 315 14.92 -11.53 -28.14
N GLN A 316 14.92 -12.77 -28.64
CA GLN A 316 16.18 -13.47 -28.91
C GLN A 316 17.00 -12.81 -30.01
N THR A 317 16.34 -12.28 -31.03
CA THR A 317 17.03 -11.61 -32.13
C THR A 317 17.61 -10.27 -31.66
N LYS A 318 16.85 -9.49 -30.88
CA LYS A 318 17.33 -8.25 -30.25
C LYS A 318 18.52 -8.50 -29.33
N ARG A 319 18.39 -9.47 -28.43
CA ARG A 319 19.44 -9.91 -27.50
C ARG A 319 20.72 -10.28 -28.24
N ASP A 320 20.64 -11.19 -29.20
CA ASP A 320 21.82 -11.69 -29.91
C ASP A 320 22.52 -10.59 -30.71
N ASN A 321 21.74 -9.67 -31.31
CA ASN A 321 22.29 -8.49 -31.99
C ASN A 321 23.05 -7.58 -31.02
N ILE A 322 22.47 -7.27 -29.85
CA ILE A 322 23.09 -6.42 -28.84
C ILE A 322 24.36 -7.07 -28.30
N VAL A 323 24.30 -8.35 -27.91
CA VAL A 323 25.47 -9.09 -27.41
C VAL A 323 26.60 -9.13 -28.44
N LYS A 324 26.25 -9.27 -29.73
CA LYS A 324 27.24 -9.27 -30.81
C LYS A 324 27.89 -7.90 -31.00
N LEU A 325 27.12 -6.81 -30.88
CA LEU A 325 27.59 -5.44 -31.05
C LEU A 325 28.39 -4.92 -29.84
N PHE A 326 28.04 -5.35 -28.62
CA PHE A 326 28.58 -4.84 -27.37
C PHE A 326 29.30 -5.93 -26.57
N ASN A 327 30.39 -6.48 -27.12
CA ASN A 327 31.13 -7.60 -26.52
C ASN A 327 32.46 -7.20 -25.84
N ASN A 328 32.74 -5.89 -25.75
CA ASN A 328 33.99 -5.37 -25.22
C ASN A 328 34.12 -5.54 -23.68
N TYR A 329 32.99 -5.71 -22.99
CA TYR A 329 32.91 -5.90 -21.54
C TYR A 329 32.03 -7.09 -21.18
N ILE A 330 32.04 -7.46 -19.89
CA ILE A 330 31.13 -8.47 -19.36
C ILE A 330 29.69 -7.98 -19.55
N ILE A 331 28.82 -8.87 -20.03
CA ILE A 331 27.38 -8.62 -20.16
C ILE A 331 26.66 -9.49 -19.14
N LEU A 332 25.91 -8.83 -18.25
CA LEU A 332 25.04 -9.47 -17.29
C LEU A 332 23.60 -9.40 -17.79
N GLU A 333 22.82 -10.45 -17.56
CA GLU A 333 21.45 -10.56 -18.05
C GLU A 333 20.59 -11.39 -17.09
N LYS A 334 19.31 -11.05 -16.98
CA LYS A 334 18.33 -11.84 -16.23
C LYS A 334 18.07 -13.16 -16.95
N LYS A 335 18.47 -14.31 -16.36
CA LYS A 335 18.03 -15.65 -16.82
C LYS A 335 17.09 -16.31 -15.82
N GLN A 336 17.31 -16.05 -14.54
CA GLN A 336 16.50 -16.56 -13.43
C GLN A 336 16.04 -15.43 -12.51
N TYR A 337 15.01 -15.70 -11.70
CA TYR A 337 14.45 -14.72 -10.76
C TYR A 337 15.48 -14.23 -9.73
N ILE A 338 16.30 -15.14 -9.19
CA ILE A 338 17.36 -14.75 -8.26
C ILE A 338 18.40 -13.83 -8.92
N GLU A 339 18.70 -14.02 -10.20
CA GLU A 339 19.62 -13.13 -10.92
C GLU A 339 19.01 -11.76 -11.15
N GLU A 340 17.70 -11.66 -11.41
CA GLU A 340 17.00 -10.36 -11.46
C GLU A 340 17.16 -9.57 -10.16
N LEU A 341 16.93 -10.25 -9.02
CA LEU A 341 17.12 -9.66 -7.70
C LEU A 341 18.58 -9.23 -7.47
N MET A 342 19.55 -10.05 -7.88
CA MET A 342 20.99 -9.75 -7.74
C MET A 342 21.41 -8.59 -8.64
N LEU A 343 20.87 -8.49 -9.86
CA LEU A 343 21.13 -7.38 -10.78
C LEU A 343 20.53 -6.08 -10.28
N TYR A 344 19.32 -6.12 -9.72
CA TYR A 344 18.71 -4.95 -9.07
C TYR A 344 19.54 -4.47 -7.87
N ALA A 345 20.00 -5.39 -7.02
CA ALA A 345 20.88 -5.07 -5.92
C ALA A 345 22.25 -4.53 -6.37
N LEU A 346 22.80 -5.04 -7.47
CA LEU A 346 24.05 -4.53 -8.07
C LEU A 346 23.89 -3.12 -8.65
N ASP A 347 22.77 -2.84 -9.32
CA ASP A 347 22.42 -1.51 -9.82
C ASP A 347 22.36 -0.49 -8.66
N ASN A 348 21.59 -0.79 -7.62
CA ASN A 348 21.49 0.04 -6.42
C ASN A 348 22.85 0.23 -5.74
N PHE A 349 23.68 -0.82 -5.64
CA PHE A 349 25.05 -0.69 -5.14
C PHE A 349 25.87 0.31 -5.98
N CYS A 350 25.82 0.21 -7.31
CA CYS A 350 26.53 1.10 -8.21
C CYS A 350 26.07 2.55 -8.08
N VAL A 351 24.75 2.80 -7.93
CA VAL A 351 24.19 4.12 -7.66
C VAL A 351 24.73 4.69 -6.35
N MET A 352 24.68 3.91 -5.26
CA MET A 352 25.17 4.32 -3.95
C MET A 352 26.68 4.63 -3.95
N GLN A 353 27.47 3.85 -4.71
CA GLN A 353 28.90 4.05 -4.87
C GLN A 353 29.26 5.10 -5.95
N ARG A 354 28.26 5.81 -6.50
CA ARG A 354 28.41 6.88 -7.48
C ARG A 354 29.14 6.45 -8.76
N TYR A 355 28.81 5.26 -9.27
CA TYR A 355 29.23 4.85 -10.60
C TYR A 355 28.63 5.79 -11.65
N ASN A 356 29.33 5.96 -12.76
CA ASN A 356 28.76 6.49 -13.98
C ASN A 356 27.91 5.39 -14.61
N ILE A 357 26.63 5.68 -14.83
CA ILE A 357 25.67 4.79 -15.47
C ILE A 357 25.26 5.43 -16.79
N TYR A 358 25.30 4.65 -17.87
CA TYR A 358 24.91 5.10 -19.20
C TYR A 358 23.86 4.16 -19.77
N THR A 359 22.81 4.70 -20.34
CA THR A 359 21.74 3.94 -20.98
C THR A 359 21.84 4.10 -22.50
N LEU A 360 21.81 2.98 -23.21
CA LEU A 360 21.86 2.95 -24.66
C LEU A 360 20.49 3.24 -25.25
N LYS A 361 20.41 4.22 -26.13
CA LYS A 361 19.15 4.64 -26.76
C LYS A 361 19.32 4.85 -28.27
N PHE A 362 18.22 4.81 -29.00
CA PHE A 362 18.22 5.15 -30.43
C PHE A 362 18.39 6.66 -30.65
N THR A 363 19.25 7.07 -31.59
CA THR A 363 19.46 8.48 -31.96
C THR A 363 18.23 9.11 -32.62
N LYS A 364 17.43 8.31 -33.32
CA LYS A 364 16.14 8.69 -33.90
C LYS A 364 15.06 7.88 -33.22
N SER A 365 14.11 8.59 -32.65
CA SER A 365 12.90 8.02 -32.10
C SER A 365 11.73 8.77 -32.71
N GLU A 366 10.71 8.04 -33.15
CA GLU A 366 9.43 8.63 -33.55
C GLU A 366 8.69 9.24 -32.33
N ASN A 367 9.18 8.94 -31.12
CA ASN A 367 8.76 9.48 -29.82
C ASN A 367 9.77 10.50 -29.28
N TYR A 368 9.33 11.46 -28.46
CA TYR A 368 10.21 12.51 -27.87
C TYR A 368 11.29 11.96 -26.93
N TYR A 369 11.11 10.74 -26.42
CA TYR A 369 12.13 10.02 -25.66
C TYR A 369 12.76 8.97 -26.56
N PRO A 370 14.08 8.99 -26.75
CA PRO A 370 14.72 7.96 -27.52
C PRO A 370 14.50 6.61 -26.83
N GLU A 371 13.85 5.67 -27.55
CA GLU A 371 13.54 4.35 -27.03
C GLU A 371 14.82 3.68 -26.51
N THR A 372 14.73 3.11 -25.31
CA THR A 372 15.85 2.38 -24.72
C THR A 372 16.06 1.09 -25.50
N VAL A 373 17.33 0.78 -25.78
CA VAL A 373 17.71 -0.45 -26.49
C VAL A 373 17.72 -1.65 -25.53
N GLY A 374 17.58 -1.40 -24.23
CA GLY A 374 17.66 -2.41 -23.17
C GLY A 374 19.10 -2.79 -22.82
N LEU A 375 20.03 -1.84 -22.84
CA LEU A 375 21.41 -2.04 -22.41
C LEU A 375 21.88 -0.84 -21.59
N LYS A 376 22.43 -1.12 -20.41
CA LYS A 376 23.09 -0.14 -19.54
C LYS A 376 24.58 -0.46 -19.40
N PHE A 377 25.40 0.57 -19.27
CA PHE A 377 26.84 0.45 -19.00
C PHE A 377 27.19 1.13 -17.68
N TYR A 378 27.96 0.43 -16.86
CA TYR A 378 28.37 0.87 -15.53
C TYR A 378 29.89 0.99 -15.48
N SER A 379 30.40 2.12 -14.98
CA SER A 379 31.84 2.33 -14.79
C SER A 379 32.15 3.35 -13.70
N LYS A 380 33.30 3.22 -13.04
CA LYS A 380 33.81 4.24 -12.10
C LYS A 380 34.41 5.46 -12.79
N SER A 381 34.98 5.30 -13.99
CA SER A 381 35.88 6.32 -14.55
C SER A 381 35.89 6.43 -16.07
N ILE A 382 35.35 5.46 -16.80
CA ILE A 382 35.36 5.47 -18.26
C ILE A 382 33.96 5.70 -18.83
N GLU A 383 33.94 6.26 -20.03
CA GLU A 383 32.75 6.39 -20.86
C GLU A 383 32.76 5.28 -21.91
N PRO A 384 31.59 4.78 -22.34
CA PRO A 384 31.52 3.81 -23.43
C PRO A 384 31.89 4.50 -24.76
N ASP A 385 32.90 3.99 -25.47
CA ASP A 385 33.40 4.57 -26.75
C ASP A 385 32.77 3.92 -28.00
N ASP A 386 31.77 3.07 -27.82
CA ASP A 386 31.06 2.43 -28.93
C ASP A 386 30.26 3.46 -29.74
N LYS A 387 30.70 3.76 -30.96
CA LYS A 387 30.06 4.72 -31.87
C LYS A 387 29.31 3.99 -32.98
N TYR A 388 27.99 4.03 -32.91
CA TYR A 388 27.10 3.51 -33.95
C TYR A 388 26.23 4.65 -34.49
N SER A 389 25.98 4.66 -35.80
CA SER A 389 25.28 5.77 -36.49
C SER A 389 23.90 6.07 -35.91
N ASP A 390 23.22 5.03 -35.42
CA ASP A 390 21.83 5.11 -34.98
C ASP A 390 21.65 4.96 -33.47
N LEU A 391 22.73 4.86 -32.68
CA LEU A 391 22.68 4.64 -31.23
C LEU A 391 23.52 5.69 -30.48
N VAL A 392 23.05 6.08 -29.30
CA VAL A 392 23.75 7.03 -28.42
C VAL A 392 23.72 6.53 -26.98
N TRP A 393 24.84 6.72 -26.29
CA TRP A 393 24.93 6.54 -24.84
C TRP A 393 24.50 7.83 -24.14
N GLU A 394 23.50 7.73 -23.29
CA GLU A 394 23.07 8.84 -22.44
C GLU A 394 23.45 8.55 -21.00
N LYS A 395 24.20 9.46 -20.38
CA LYS A 395 24.56 9.34 -18.97
C LYS A 395 23.32 9.52 -18.11
N GLU A 396 22.99 8.53 -17.29
CA GLU A 396 21.95 8.69 -16.30
C GLU A 396 22.42 9.68 -15.25
N THR A 397 21.61 10.73 -15.07
CA THR A 397 21.71 11.56 -13.88
C THR A 397 20.83 10.86 -12.84
N PRO A 398 21.40 10.30 -11.75
CA PRO A 398 20.59 9.66 -10.73
C PRO A 398 19.57 10.68 -10.25
N TYR A 399 18.29 10.34 -10.38
CA TYR A 399 17.20 11.11 -9.83
C TYR A 399 17.25 10.93 -8.31
N TYR A 400 18.15 11.64 -7.65
CA TYR A 400 17.96 11.92 -6.24
C TYR A 400 16.79 12.91 -6.18
N PRO A 401 15.67 12.59 -5.52
CA PRO A 401 14.74 13.64 -5.13
C PRO A 401 15.55 14.58 -4.24
N ASN A 402 16.02 15.69 -4.81
CA ASN A 402 16.82 16.65 -4.07
C ASN A 402 15.98 17.10 -2.88
N GLU A 403 16.48 16.93 -1.66
CA GLU A 403 15.85 17.52 -0.46
C GLU A 403 15.74 19.05 -0.57
N GLU A 404 16.46 19.65 -1.53
CA GLU A 404 16.47 21.06 -1.86
C GLU A 404 15.70 21.42 -3.15
N GLU A 405 14.86 20.53 -3.70
CA GLU A 405 14.17 20.82 -4.96
C GLU A 405 13.25 22.05 -4.82
N ASN A 406 13.57 23.09 -5.60
CA ASN A 406 12.83 24.34 -5.57
C ASN A 406 11.55 24.19 -6.40
N ILE A 407 10.40 24.28 -5.74
CA ILE A 407 9.10 24.07 -6.39
C ILE A 407 8.83 25.00 -7.60
N PHE A 408 9.44 26.18 -7.66
CA PHE A 408 9.31 27.10 -8.79
C PHE A 408 10.18 26.68 -9.98
N GLU A 409 11.35 26.11 -9.73
CA GLU A 409 12.22 25.54 -10.76
C GLU A 409 11.58 24.29 -11.37
N SER A 410 11.04 23.40 -10.52
CA SER A 410 10.27 22.22 -10.97
C SER A 410 9.05 22.63 -11.81
N LEU A 411 8.35 23.71 -11.45
CA LEU A 411 7.26 24.26 -12.24
C LEU A 411 7.72 24.68 -13.65
N TRP A 412 8.84 25.42 -13.76
CA TRP A 412 9.37 25.83 -15.06
C TRP A 412 9.81 24.64 -15.92
N LEU A 413 10.40 23.62 -15.31
CA LEU A 413 10.74 22.36 -15.99
C LEU A 413 9.48 21.65 -16.50
N SER A 414 8.40 21.58 -15.71
CA SER A 414 7.13 20.97 -16.12
C SER A 414 6.48 21.72 -17.28
N LEU A 415 6.37 23.05 -17.16
CA LEU A 415 5.81 23.92 -18.20
C LEU A 415 6.57 23.82 -19.53
N ARG A 416 7.88 23.56 -19.52
CA ARG A 416 8.69 23.35 -20.73
C ARG A 416 8.55 21.94 -21.32
N LYS A 417 8.21 20.94 -20.51
CA LYS A 417 8.00 19.54 -20.94
C LYS A 417 6.62 19.30 -21.55
N GLN A 418 5.59 20.04 -21.14
CA GLN A 418 4.23 19.87 -21.67
C GLN A 418 4.07 20.08 -23.20
N PRO A 419 4.71 21.06 -23.87
CA PRO A 419 4.57 21.27 -25.32
C PRO A 419 5.04 20.11 -26.19
N THR A 420 5.86 19.21 -25.64
CA THR A 420 6.46 18.06 -26.33
C THR A 420 5.62 16.78 -26.23
N TYR A 421 4.63 16.76 -25.35
CA TYR A 421 3.68 15.66 -25.16
C TYR A 421 2.29 16.10 -25.61
N ASN A 422 1.97 16.02 -26.91
CA ASN A 422 0.61 15.74 -27.39
C ASN A 422 0.53 15.74 -28.93
N LEU A 423 0.65 14.55 -29.50
CA LEU A 423 -0.20 14.15 -30.61
C LEU A 423 -1.35 13.34 -29.99
N GLU A 424 -2.58 13.83 -30.20
CA GLU A 424 -3.86 13.11 -30.10
C GLU A 424 -4.68 13.04 -28.80
N VAL A 425 -4.32 13.70 -27.68
CA VAL A 425 -5.25 13.78 -26.51
C VAL A 425 -5.54 15.22 -26.10
N THR A 426 -6.82 15.61 -26.20
CA THR A 426 -7.36 16.95 -25.90
C THR A 426 -7.50 17.27 -24.40
N ASP A 427 -6.67 16.67 -23.54
CA ASP A 427 -6.69 16.97 -22.11
C ASP A 427 -5.71 18.11 -21.80
N VAL A 428 -6.25 19.30 -21.56
CA VAL A 428 -5.48 20.47 -21.10
C VAL A 428 -4.94 20.17 -19.70
N TYR A 429 -3.71 19.69 -19.59
CA TYR A 429 -3.02 19.50 -18.32
C TYR A 429 -2.79 20.86 -17.65
N ARG A 430 -3.54 21.12 -16.57
CA ARG A 430 -3.34 22.32 -15.75
C ARG A 430 -2.21 22.09 -14.76
N GLU A 431 -1.30 23.04 -14.69
CA GLU A 431 -0.18 23.03 -13.74
C GLU A 431 -0.59 23.55 -12.37
N TYR A 432 -0.13 22.87 -11.32
CA TYR A 432 -0.42 23.19 -9.93
C TYR A 432 0.86 23.13 -9.09
N LEU A 433 0.95 24.02 -8.11
CA LEU A 433 1.98 24.02 -7.07
C LEU A 433 1.43 23.30 -5.83
N SER A 434 1.85 22.05 -5.63
CA SER A 434 1.37 21.19 -4.54
C SER A 434 2.06 21.51 -3.21
N GLN A 435 1.30 21.56 -2.11
CA GLN A 435 1.85 21.73 -0.77
C GLN A 435 2.80 20.58 -0.38
N ASN A 436 2.53 19.34 -0.81
CA ASN A 436 3.34 18.17 -0.49
C ASN A 436 4.72 18.19 -1.15
N ASN A 437 4.83 18.92 -2.27
CA ASN A 437 6.04 19.08 -3.06
C ASN A 437 6.88 20.29 -2.60
N ASP A 438 6.37 21.13 -1.70
CA ASP A 438 7.06 22.33 -1.21
C ASP A 438 8.04 22.00 -0.05
N LYS A 439 9.10 21.23 -0.35
CA LYS A 439 10.07 20.78 0.67
C LYS A 439 10.79 21.93 1.37
N LEU A 440 11.04 23.03 0.65
CA LEU A 440 11.68 24.24 1.16
C LEU A 440 10.70 25.23 1.86
N GLY A 441 9.40 24.95 1.86
CA GLY A 441 8.39 25.80 2.51
C GLY A 441 8.19 27.17 1.85
N LEU A 442 8.49 27.31 0.56
CA LEU A 442 8.42 28.55 -0.22
C LEU A 442 6.97 29.02 -0.44
N LEU A 443 6.01 28.10 -0.41
CA LEU A 443 4.58 28.38 -0.56
C LEU A 443 3.90 28.82 0.74
N LYS A 444 4.55 28.73 1.91
CA LYS A 444 3.95 29.13 3.20
C LYS A 444 3.38 30.55 3.19
N LYS A 445 4.02 31.48 2.49
CA LYS A 445 3.56 32.88 2.37
C LYS A 445 2.35 33.07 1.45
N PHE A 446 1.94 32.01 0.76
CA PHE A 446 0.80 31.96 -0.17
C PHE A 446 -0.28 30.99 0.31
N ASP A 447 -0.32 30.68 1.61
CA ASP A 447 -1.24 29.72 2.23
C ASP A 447 -2.72 29.94 1.84
N LYS A 448 -3.14 31.20 1.74
CA LYS A 448 -4.48 31.61 1.34
C LYS A 448 -4.85 31.16 -0.08
N LEU A 449 -3.87 30.94 -0.97
CA LEU A 449 -4.10 30.48 -2.34
C LEU A 449 -4.41 28.98 -2.45
N PHE A 450 -4.14 28.18 -1.40
CA PHE A 450 -4.40 26.75 -1.44
C PHE A 450 -5.89 26.43 -1.49
N PHE A 451 -6.26 25.49 -2.34
CA PHE A 451 -7.61 24.93 -2.41
C PHE A 451 -7.57 23.45 -2.82
N LYS A 452 -8.64 22.72 -2.52
CA LYS A 452 -8.83 21.35 -3.02
C LYS A 452 -9.29 21.42 -4.47
N TYR A 453 -8.43 21.02 -5.40
CA TYR A 453 -8.73 21.06 -6.83
C TYR A 453 -9.44 19.80 -7.35
N LYS A 454 -9.44 18.71 -6.57
CA LYS A 454 -10.20 17.47 -6.79
C LYS A 454 -10.98 17.11 -5.53
N GLU A 455 -12.26 16.77 -5.64
CA GLU A 455 -13.14 16.47 -4.49
C GLU A 455 -12.71 15.22 -3.69
N TYR A 456 -11.94 14.33 -4.31
CA TYR A 456 -11.52 13.04 -3.74
C TYR A 456 -10.06 13.02 -3.24
N TRP A 457 -9.37 14.17 -3.23
CA TRP A 457 -7.97 14.29 -2.84
C TRP A 457 -7.89 15.33 -1.71
N ASP A 458 -7.25 15.00 -0.59
CA ASP A 458 -7.00 15.96 0.50
C ASP A 458 -5.82 16.91 0.21
N ASP A 459 -5.18 16.74 -0.95
CA ASP A 459 -4.09 17.58 -1.42
C ASP A 459 -4.53 19.02 -1.67
N LEU A 460 -3.89 19.92 -0.93
CA LEU A 460 -3.98 21.35 -1.13
C LEU A 460 -2.95 21.78 -2.17
N ALA A 461 -3.42 22.47 -3.21
CA ALA A 461 -2.54 23.01 -4.24
C ALA A 461 -2.95 24.44 -4.62
N ILE A 462 -2.00 25.18 -5.18
CA ILE A 462 -2.22 26.47 -5.83
C ILE A 462 -2.27 26.23 -7.33
N LEU A 463 -3.34 26.67 -8.02
CA LEU A 463 -3.37 26.66 -9.49
C LEU A 463 -2.31 27.65 -9.98
N SER A 464 -1.32 27.15 -10.75
CA SER A 464 -0.22 27.97 -11.24
C SER A 464 -0.76 29.12 -12.12
N PRO A 465 -0.27 30.37 -11.94
CA PRO A 465 -0.62 31.46 -12.85
C PRO A 465 -0.06 31.23 -14.26
N TYR A 466 0.97 30.39 -14.40
CA TYR A 466 1.53 29.97 -15.68
C TYR A 466 0.92 28.63 -16.14
N GLN A 467 0.49 28.58 -17.40
CA GLN A 467 -0.09 27.38 -18.02
C GLN A 467 0.44 27.24 -19.46
N VAL A 468 0.45 26.03 -20.01
CA VAL A 468 0.70 25.83 -21.44
C VAL A 468 -0.62 25.90 -22.20
N VAL A 469 -0.74 26.88 -23.09
CA VAL A 469 -1.90 27.09 -23.96
C VAL A 469 -1.38 27.16 -25.39
N ASN A 470 -1.86 26.27 -26.26
CA ASN A 470 -1.41 26.17 -27.65
C ASN A 470 0.12 26.03 -27.79
N ASN A 471 0.73 25.16 -26.98
CA ASN A 471 2.19 24.94 -26.92
C ASN A 471 3.03 26.17 -26.51
N GLU A 472 2.41 27.22 -25.99
CA GLU A 472 3.10 28.39 -25.45
C GLU A 472 2.82 28.53 -23.94
N ILE A 473 3.84 28.89 -23.18
CA ILE A 473 3.68 29.20 -21.75
C ILE A 473 3.05 30.59 -21.64
N GLN A 474 1.82 30.65 -21.13
CA GLN A 474 1.05 31.89 -20.97
C GLN A 474 0.67 32.12 -19.51
N ILE A 475 0.58 33.40 -19.14
CA ILE A 475 0.05 33.82 -17.84
C ILE A 475 -1.47 33.90 -17.95
N LEU A 476 -2.18 33.26 -17.02
CA LEU A 476 -3.62 33.36 -16.91
C LEU A 476 -4.07 34.77 -16.52
N ASP A 477 -5.23 35.17 -17.00
CA ASP A 477 -5.92 36.40 -16.57
C ASP A 477 -6.13 36.38 -15.05
N LEU A 478 -5.41 37.25 -14.33
CA LEU A 478 -5.38 37.25 -12.88
C LEU A 478 -6.72 37.63 -12.25
N ASP A 479 -7.53 38.44 -12.92
CA ASP A 479 -8.87 38.78 -12.44
C ASP A 479 -9.77 37.55 -12.49
N LYS A 480 -9.72 36.78 -13.59
CA LYS A 480 -10.47 35.52 -13.72
C LYS A 480 -9.94 34.43 -12.80
N LEU A 481 -8.61 34.29 -12.67
CA LEU A 481 -7.98 33.29 -11.81
C LEU A 481 -8.34 33.53 -10.33
N SER A 482 -8.28 34.78 -9.88
CA SER A 482 -8.62 35.17 -8.51
C SER A 482 -10.12 34.98 -8.23
N ALA A 483 -10.98 35.34 -9.19
CA ALA A 483 -12.42 35.09 -9.08
C ALA A 483 -12.74 33.59 -9.04
N TYR A 484 -12.04 32.77 -9.84
CA TYR A 484 -12.19 31.32 -9.84
C TYR A 484 -11.84 30.72 -8.47
N LEU A 485 -10.69 31.10 -7.91
CA LEU A 485 -10.26 30.64 -6.58
C LEU A 485 -11.24 31.08 -5.49
N ALA A 486 -11.61 32.36 -5.49
CA ALA A 486 -12.57 32.91 -4.53
C ALA A 486 -13.91 32.16 -4.57
N ASN A 487 -14.41 31.86 -5.78
CA ASN A 487 -15.63 31.08 -5.96
C ASN A 487 -15.48 29.65 -5.40
N ARG A 488 -14.34 28.98 -5.68
CA ARG A 488 -14.04 27.64 -5.16
C ARG A 488 -14.00 27.59 -3.63
N LYS A 489 -13.57 28.67 -2.99
CA LYS A 489 -13.50 28.80 -1.52
C LYS A 489 -14.76 29.41 -0.90
N ASN A 490 -15.79 29.71 -1.71
CA ASN A 490 -16.98 30.45 -1.30
C ASN A 490 -16.65 31.79 -0.59
N ASP A 491 -15.65 32.50 -1.14
CA ASP A 491 -15.04 33.69 -0.55
C ASP A 491 -14.89 34.85 -1.56
N LEU A 492 -15.96 35.12 -2.30
CA LEU A 492 -16.00 36.15 -3.37
C LEU A 492 -15.72 37.58 -2.88
N MET A 493 -15.82 37.85 -1.58
CA MET A 493 -15.56 39.18 -1.02
C MET A 493 -14.06 39.54 -0.99
N ASN A 494 -13.18 38.53 -1.08
CA ASN A 494 -11.73 38.69 -0.98
C ASN A 494 -10.98 38.51 -2.32
N VAL A 495 -11.67 38.61 -3.47
CA VAL A 495 -11.06 38.47 -4.82
C VAL A 495 -9.83 39.36 -5.02
N ASN A 496 -9.89 40.62 -4.56
CA ASN A 496 -8.77 41.55 -4.66
C ASN A 496 -7.56 41.15 -3.81
N GLU A 497 -7.78 40.45 -2.70
CA GLU A 497 -6.70 39.90 -1.88
C GLU A 497 -6.00 38.74 -2.60
N TYR A 498 -6.78 37.80 -3.16
CA TYR A 498 -6.24 36.70 -3.95
C TYR A 498 -5.44 37.18 -5.16
N LYS A 499 -5.91 38.24 -5.84
CA LYS A 499 -5.18 38.85 -6.95
C LYS A 499 -3.79 39.34 -6.55
N ARG A 500 -3.68 40.07 -5.43
CA ARG A 500 -2.38 40.54 -4.90
C ARG A 500 -1.46 39.40 -4.52
N LEU A 501 -2.01 38.31 -3.97
CA LEU A 501 -1.23 37.11 -3.65
C LEU A 501 -0.70 36.43 -4.92
N TYR A 502 -1.50 36.34 -5.99
CA TYR A 502 -1.04 35.82 -7.27
C TYR A 502 0.01 36.72 -7.94
N GLU A 503 -0.13 38.05 -7.86
CA GLU A 503 0.89 39.00 -8.32
C GLU A 503 2.23 38.78 -7.61
N ASN A 504 2.20 38.61 -6.28
CA ASN A 504 3.39 38.30 -5.49
C ASN A 504 3.96 36.91 -5.81
N LEU A 505 3.11 35.92 -6.09
CA LEU A 505 3.54 34.57 -6.46
C LEU A 505 4.28 34.57 -7.80
N ILE A 506 3.82 35.35 -8.79
CA ILE A 506 4.50 35.51 -10.07
C ILE A 506 5.91 36.07 -9.87
N ILE A 507 6.07 37.11 -9.04
CA ILE A 507 7.38 37.71 -8.75
C ILE A 507 8.37 36.66 -8.21
N GLU A 508 7.88 35.71 -7.40
CA GLU A 508 8.72 34.65 -6.85
C GLU A 508 9.03 33.55 -7.88
N ILE A 509 8.05 33.14 -8.69
CA ILE A 509 8.24 32.17 -9.77
C ILE A 509 9.25 32.69 -10.80
N ASP A 510 9.17 33.98 -11.13
CA ASP A 510 9.99 34.60 -12.18
C ASP A 510 11.48 34.68 -11.82
N LYS A 511 11.84 34.60 -10.54
CA LYS A 511 13.26 34.53 -10.12
C LYS A 511 13.96 33.27 -10.65
N PHE A 512 13.20 32.22 -10.94
CA PHE A 512 13.67 30.92 -11.40
C PHE A 512 13.44 30.72 -12.90
N LYS A 513 12.99 31.77 -13.59
CA LYS A 513 12.80 31.76 -15.03
C LYS A 513 14.16 31.94 -15.72
N GLU A 514 14.82 30.84 -16.06
CA GLU A 514 16.03 30.92 -16.89
C GLU A 514 15.69 31.45 -18.28
N THR A 515 16.44 32.44 -18.77
CA THR A 515 16.41 32.88 -20.17
C THR A 515 16.94 31.75 -21.05
N PRO A 516 16.26 31.36 -22.16
CA PRO A 516 16.79 30.35 -23.08
C PRO A 516 18.19 30.76 -23.58
N GLN A 517 19.16 29.84 -23.53
CA GLN A 517 20.41 29.91 -24.30
C GLN A 517 20.21 29.32 -25.70
#